data_AF-A0A1H9X025-F1
#
_entry.id   AF-A0A1H9X025-F1
#
_cell.length_a   1.000
_cell.length_b   1.000
_cell.length_c   1.000
_cell.angle_alpha   90.00
_cell.angle_beta   90.00
_cell.angle_gamma   90.00
#
_symmetry.space_group_name_H-M   'P 1'
#
loop_
_entity.id
_entity.type
_entity.pdbx_description
1 polymer ?
#
loop_
_entity_poly.entity_id
_entity_poly.type
_entity_poly.pdbx_seq_one_letter_code
_entity_poly.pdbx_strand_id
1 'polypeptide(L)'
;MTIRTKLAAVLRARRAQEDIAKSAVTRANALLAEAGSHAESRAESMRAWGGPRDGDAVSYLAAVAAGRALASALSEARAHERALRSESEVHAGRLREAAQRRRGVEKLVERVTEEERLANLAAEQRAADEVAGQRRGDARTDGRGDNL
;
A
#
# COMPACT_ATOMS: atom_id res chain seq x y z
N MET A 1 -23.51 -13.70 -12.46
CA MET A 1 -22.25 -13.05 -12.01
C MET A 1 -21.35 -14.11 -11.38
N THR A 2 -20.22 -14.45 -12.01
CA THR A 2 -19.33 -15.55 -11.55
C THR A 2 -18.43 -15.12 -10.38
N ILE A 3 -17.90 -16.07 -9.61
CA ILE A 3 -16.96 -15.79 -8.50
C ILE A 3 -15.77 -14.97 -8.99
N ARG A 4 -15.23 -15.29 -10.18
CA ARG A 4 -14.17 -14.51 -10.84
C ARG A 4 -14.52 -13.04 -11.00
N THR A 5 -15.72 -12.71 -11.48
CA THR A 5 -16.13 -11.30 -11.67
C THR A 5 -16.27 -10.55 -10.34
N LYS A 6 -16.71 -11.22 -9.28
CA LYS A 6 -16.77 -10.65 -7.93
C LYS A 6 -15.36 -10.40 -7.38
N LEU A 7 -14.45 -11.37 -7.48
CA LEU A 7 -13.07 -11.22 -7.03
C LEU A 7 -12.31 -10.14 -7.81
N ALA A 8 -12.55 -10.00 -9.12
CA ALA A 8 -11.97 -8.93 -9.92
C ALA A 8 -12.45 -7.53 -9.46
N ALA A 9 -13.72 -7.39 -9.07
CA ALA A 9 -14.24 -6.15 -8.49
C ALA A 9 -13.57 -5.85 -7.13
N VAL A 10 -13.44 -6.86 -6.27
CA VAL A 10 -12.74 -6.73 -4.98
C VAL A 10 -11.27 -6.35 -5.17
N LEU A 11 -10.57 -6.97 -6.13
CA LEU A 11 -9.18 -6.67 -6.41
C LEU A 11 -8.99 -5.22 -6.86
N ARG A 12 -9.87 -4.70 -7.73
CA ARG A 12 -9.88 -3.28 -8.11
C ARG A 12 -10.07 -2.37 -6.90
N ALA A 13 -11.02 -2.71 -6.02
CA ALA A 13 -11.23 -1.95 -4.79
C ALA A 13 -10.01 -1.99 -3.87
N ARG A 14 -9.31 -3.13 -3.75
CA ARG A 14 -8.08 -3.23 -2.94
C ARG A 14 -6.92 -2.43 -3.52
N ARG A 15 -6.76 -2.42 -4.85
CA ARG A 15 -5.76 -1.57 -5.52
C ARG A 15 -6.02 -0.09 -5.25
N ALA A 16 -7.27 0.36 -5.41
CA ALA A 16 -7.65 1.73 -5.09
C ALA A 16 -7.37 2.10 -3.63
N GLN A 17 -7.64 1.19 -2.67
CA GLN A 17 -7.31 1.40 -1.26
C GLN A 17 -5.80 1.54 -1.00
N GLU A 18 -4.99 0.73 -1.68
CA GLU A 18 -3.53 0.84 -1.59
C GLU A 18 -3.02 2.15 -2.20
N ASP A 19 -3.57 2.59 -3.34
CA ASP A 19 -3.21 3.86 -3.97
C ASP A 19 -3.56 5.05 -3.05
N ILE A 20 -4.72 5.02 -2.39
CA ILE A 20 -5.09 6.01 -1.37
C ILE A 20 -4.06 6.00 -0.23
N ALA A 21 -3.70 4.83 0.30
CA ALA A 21 -2.71 4.71 1.36
C ALA A 21 -1.32 5.22 0.93
N LYS A 22 -0.92 4.94 -0.31
CA LYS A 22 0.32 5.44 -0.91
C LYS A 22 0.32 6.97 -0.98
N SER A 23 -0.77 7.56 -1.44
CA SER A 23 -0.91 9.03 -1.46
C SER A 23 -0.81 9.66 -0.07
N ALA A 24 -1.34 8.98 0.97
CA ALA A 24 -1.28 9.44 2.34
C ALA A 24 0.16 9.41 2.88
N VAL A 25 0.94 8.36 2.58
CA VAL A 25 2.37 8.31 2.91
C VAL A 25 3.14 9.44 2.22
N THR A 26 2.88 9.68 0.93
CA THR A 26 3.53 10.77 0.21
C THR A 26 3.24 12.13 0.84
N ARG A 27 1.98 12.40 1.22
CA ARG A 27 1.62 13.65 1.91
C ARG A 27 2.28 13.76 3.29
N ALA A 28 2.26 12.69 4.09
CA ALA A 28 2.88 12.68 5.41
C ALA A 28 4.40 12.93 5.33
N ASN A 29 5.07 12.35 4.33
CA ASN A 29 6.50 12.58 4.11
C ASN A 29 6.81 14.02 3.67
N ALA A 30 5.94 14.64 2.86
CA ALA A 30 6.09 16.04 2.49
C ALA A 30 5.98 16.96 3.71
N LEU A 31 4.98 16.74 4.57
CA LEU A 31 4.81 17.49 5.83
C LEU A 31 6.00 17.29 6.77
N LEU A 32 6.49 16.06 6.90
CA LEU A 32 7.68 15.76 7.70
C LEU A 32 8.93 16.49 7.18
N ALA A 33 9.12 16.54 5.86
CA ALA A 33 10.23 17.26 5.25
C ALA A 33 10.14 18.77 5.50
N GLU A 34 8.95 19.34 5.39
CA GLU A 34 8.69 20.76 5.70
C GLU A 34 8.99 21.08 7.16
N ALA A 35 8.49 20.25 8.10
CA ALA A 35 8.76 20.43 9.52
C ALA A 35 10.25 20.26 9.87
N GLY A 36 10.95 19.33 9.21
CA GLY A 36 12.40 19.18 9.33
C GLY A 36 13.16 20.43 8.86
N SER A 37 12.76 21.01 7.73
CA SER A 37 13.32 22.28 7.24
C SER A 37 13.05 23.44 8.21
N HIS A 38 11.84 23.50 8.78
CA HIS A 38 11.51 24.51 9.79
C HIS A 38 12.38 24.36 11.05
N ALA A 39 12.54 23.13 11.56
CA ALA A 39 13.38 22.86 12.72
C ALA A 39 14.86 23.21 12.47
N GLU A 40 15.38 22.93 11.27
CA GLU A 40 16.75 23.29 10.89
C GLU A 40 16.93 24.82 10.83
N SER A 41 15.96 25.56 10.26
CA SER A 41 15.99 27.02 10.25
C SER A 41 16.00 27.63 11.65
N ARG A 42 15.22 27.06 12.59
CA ARG A 42 15.26 27.45 14.01
C ARG A 42 16.60 27.11 14.66
N ALA A 43 17.19 25.97 14.31
CA ALA A 43 18.50 25.55 14.82
C ALA A 43 19.62 26.47 14.32
N GLU A 44 19.54 26.92 13.06
CA GLU A 44 20.44 27.93 12.51
C GLU A 44 20.28 29.28 13.21
N SER A 45 19.04 29.74 13.43
CA SER A 45 18.76 30.97 14.19
C SER A 45 19.36 30.93 15.60
N MET A 46 19.27 29.77 16.27
CA MET A 46 19.90 29.55 17.58
C MET A 46 21.43 29.55 17.50
N ARG A 47 22.02 28.88 16.49
CA ARG A 47 23.49 28.87 16.29
C ARG A 47 24.05 30.26 15.98
N ALA A 48 23.29 31.06 15.23
CA ALA A 48 23.65 32.43 14.87
C ALA A 48 23.48 33.42 16.04
N TRP A 49 22.78 33.02 17.12
CA TRP A 49 22.59 33.88 18.27
C TRP A 49 23.92 34.07 19.02
N GLY A 50 24.47 35.28 18.92
CA GLY A 50 25.79 35.62 19.45
C GLY A 50 25.85 35.97 20.94
N GLY A 51 24.81 35.67 21.72
CA GLY A 51 24.76 35.98 23.14
C GLY A 51 24.67 37.47 23.50
N PRO A 52 24.77 37.82 24.79
CA PRO A 52 24.85 39.20 25.26
C PRO A 52 26.11 39.89 24.73
N ARG A 53 25.96 41.11 24.17
CA ARG A 53 27.08 41.87 23.57
C ARG A 53 27.56 43.05 24.42
N ASP A 54 26.70 43.56 25.31
CA ASP A 54 26.96 44.74 26.12
C ASP A 54 27.00 44.42 27.62
N GLY A 55 27.71 45.25 28.39
CA GLY A 55 27.96 45.03 29.82
C GLY A 55 26.88 45.55 30.78
N ASP A 56 25.81 46.19 30.27
CA ASP A 56 24.73 46.66 31.14
C ASP A 56 23.75 45.52 31.50
N ALA A 57 23.17 45.60 32.70
CA ALA A 57 22.31 44.55 33.24
C ALA A 57 20.99 44.36 32.46
N VAL A 58 20.45 45.42 31.85
CA VAL A 58 19.19 45.38 31.10
C VAL A 58 19.40 44.67 29.77
N SER A 59 20.47 45.02 29.05
CA SER A 59 20.91 44.40 27.80
C SER A 59 21.26 42.92 28.00
N TYR A 60 21.89 42.57 29.12
CA TYR A 60 22.11 41.17 29.48
C TYR A 60 20.81 40.39 29.67
N LEU A 61 19.86 40.92 30.46
CA LEU A 61 18.57 40.26 30.68
C LEU A 61 17.76 40.13 29.39
N ALA A 62 17.77 41.15 28.54
CA ALA A 62 17.13 41.13 27.22
C ALA A 62 17.73 40.05 26.32
N ALA A 63 19.06 39.94 26.28
CA ALA A 63 19.75 38.90 25.53
C ALA A 63 19.40 37.49 26.05
N VAL A 64 19.40 37.29 27.38
CA VAL A 64 19.00 36.01 27.98
C VAL A 64 17.55 35.65 27.63
N ALA A 65 16.62 36.62 27.69
CA ALA A 65 15.23 36.40 27.30
C ALA A 65 15.11 36.00 25.81
N ALA A 66 15.86 36.66 24.92
CA ALA A 66 15.91 36.34 23.50
C ALA A 66 16.45 34.92 23.24
N GLY A 67 17.55 34.54 23.91
CA GLY A 67 18.11 33.19 23.81
C GLY A 67 17.13 32.11 24.29
N ARG A 68 16.40 32.36 25.39
CA ARG A 68 15.36 31.44 25.89
C ARG A 68 14.19 31.33 24.90
N ALA A 69 13.77 32.42 24.29
CA ALA A 69 12.71 32.41 23.28
C ALA A 69 13.13 31.58 22.04
N LEU A 70 14.36 31.75 21.55
CA LEU A 70 14.91 30.94 20.46
C LEU A 70 14.97 29.45 20.84
N ALA A 71 15.32 29.14 22.10
CA ALA A 71 15.40 27.77 22.58
C ALA A 71 14.02 27.11 22.63
N SER A 72 13.02 27.85 23.10
CA SER A 72 11.61 27.39 23.10
C SER A 72 11.14 27.11 21.69
N ALA A 73 11.34 28.06 20.77
CA ALA A 73 10.93 27.92 19.38
C ALA A 73 11.57 26.71 18.69
N LEU A 74 12.85 26.45 18.94
CA LEU A 74 13.54 25.25 18.43
C LEU A 74 12.99 23.96 19.07
N SER A 75 12.73 23.97 20.38
CA SER A 75 12.16 22.82 21.09
C SER A 75 10.79 22.45 20.55
N GLU A 76 9.93 23.44 20.32
CA GLU A 76 8.60 23.31 19.72
C GLU A 76 8.68 22.77 18.28
N ALA A 77 9.55 23.34 17.45
CA ALA A 77 9.75 22.86 16.07
C ALA A 77 10.19 21.38 16.03
N ARG A 78 11.12 20.99 16.91
CA ARG A 78 11.55 19.58 17.03
C ARG A 78 10.47 18.66 17.58
N ALA A 79 9.65 19.14 18.50
CA ALA A 79 8.51 18.38 19.01
C ALA A 79 7.48 18.12 17.90
N HIS A 80 7.20 19.15 17.08
CA HIS A 80 6.33 19.03 15.93
C HIS A 80 6.87 18.05 14.88
N GLU A 81 8.15 18.14 14.53
CA GLU A 81 8.81 17.19 13.63
C GLU A 81 8.69 15.73 14.13
N ARG A 82 8.92 15.49 15.43
CA ARG A 82 8.75 14.16 16.02
C ARG A 82 7.31 13.65 15.94
N ALA A 83 6.33 14.52 16.15
CA ALA A 83 4.92 14.15 16.03
C ALA A 83 4.59 13.72 14.58
N LEU A 84 5.00 14.51 13.59
CA LEU A 84 4.79 14.17 12.17
C LEU A 84 5.55 12.92 11.74
N ARG A 85 6.71 12.64 12.33
CA ARG A 85 7.44 11.39 12.09
C ARG A 85 6.63 10.17 12.54
N SER A 86 6.05 10.24 13.74
CA SER A 86 5.18 9.18 14.25
C SER A 86 3.95 9.00 13.35
N GLU A 87 3.34 10.09 12.86
CA GLU A 87 2.22 10.01 11.91
C GLU A 87 2.63 9.37 10.57
N SER A 88 3.80 9.72 10.03
CA SER A 88 4.32 9.10 8.80
C SER A 88 4.51 7.58 8.96
N GLU A 89 5.03 7.14 10.11
CA GLU A 89 5.16 5.70 10.42
C GLU A 89 3.81 4.98 10.47
N VAL A 90 2.77 5.62 11.04
CA VAL A 90 1.39 5.11 11.03
C VAL A 90 0.87 4.95 9.60
N HIS A 91 1.08 5.95 8.74
CA HIS A 91 0.68 5.86 7.33
C HIS A 91 1.44 4.77 6.58
N ALA A 92 2.73 4.60 6.84
CA ALA A 92 3.53 3.51 6.27
C ALA A 92 3.06 2.13 6.75
N GLY A 93 2.60 2.01 8.00
CA GLY A 93 1.90 0.82 8.51
C GLY A 93 0.64 0.51 7.71
N ARG A 94 -0.24 1.50 7.53
CA ARG A 94 -1.50 1.34 6.77
C ARG A 94 -1.27 0.94 5.32
N LEU A 95 -0.22 1.46 4.67
CA LEU A 95 0.17 1.05 3.32
C LEU A 95 0.58 -0.42 3.28
N ARG A 96 1.40 -0.89 4.23
CA ARG A 96 1.81 -2.30 4.32
C ARG A 96 0.61 -3.22 4.49
N GLU A 97 -0.32 -2.88 5.35
CA GLU A 97 -1.55 -3.64 5.52
C GLU A 97 -2.44 -3.66 4.26
N ALA A 98 -2.57 -2.52 3.58
CA ALA A 98 -3.33 -2.44 2.34
C ALA A 98 -2.73 -3.33 1.25
N ALA A 99 -1.41 -3.30 1.09
CA ALA A 99 -0.69 -4.18 0.18
C ALA A 99 -0.85 -5.66 0.54
N GLN A 100 -0.82 -6.02 1.84
CA GLN A 100 -1.06 -7.39 2.29
C GLN A 100 -2.48 -7.85 1.94
N ARG A 101 -3.50 -7.02 2.19
CA ARG A 101 -4.89 -7.32 1.82
C ARG A 101 -5.06 -7.48 0.30
N ARG A 102 -4.40 -6.64 -0.51
CA ARG A 102 -4.40 -6.79 -1.98
C ARG A 102 -3.82 -8.14 -2.39
N ARG A 103 -2.62 -8.48 -1.91
CA ARG A 103 -1.94 -9.75 -2.22
C ARG A 103 -2.78 -10.97 -1.84
N GLY A 104 -3.51 -10.90 -0.73
CA GLY A 104 -4.44 -11.96 -0.33
C GLY A 104 -5.53 -12.21 -1.37
N VAL A 105 -6.11 -11.15 -1.93
CA VAL A 105 -7.14 -11.26 -2.99
C VAL A 105 -6.52 -11.70 -4.32
N GLU A 106 -5.31 -11.24 -4.66
CA GLU A 106 -4.58 -11.67 -5.87
C GLU A 106 -4.40 -13.18 -5.91
N LYS A 107 -3.96 -13.79 -4.79
CA LYS A 107 -3.84 -15.25 -4.67
C LYS A 107 -5.16 -16.00 -4.84
N LEU A 108 -6.26 -15.44 -4.33
CA LEU A 108 -7.59 -16.04 -4.51
C LEU A 108 -8.05 -15.99 -5.96
N VAL A 109 -7.76 -14.89 -6.67
CA VAL A 109 -8.04 -14.77 -8.10
C VAL A 109 -7.25 -15.83 -8.87
N GLU A 110 -5.95 -15.94 -8.62
CA GLU A 110 -5.07 -16.94 -9.25
C GLU A 110 -5.59 -18.37 -9.05
N ARG A 111 -5.98 -18.71 -7.82
CA ARG A 111 -6.53 -20.03 -7.51
C ARG A 111 -7.84 -20.30 -8.26
N VAL A 112 -8.78 -19.37 -8.26
CA VAL A 112 -10.06 -19.54 -8.97
C VAL A 112 -9.84 -19.66 -10.48
N THR A 113 -8.90 -18.90 -11.05
CA THR A 113 -8.59 -19.02 -12.47
C THR A 113 -7.99 -20.38 -12.84
N GLU A 114 -7.16 -20.95 -11.96
CA GLU A 114 -6.61 -22.29 -12.20
C GLU A 114 -7.67 -23.38 -12.02
N GLU A 115 -8.53 -23.27 -11.00
CA GLU A 115 -9.67 -24.18 -10.81
C GLU A 115 -10.62 -24.16 -12.02
N GLU A 116 -10.94 -22.98 -12.57
CA GLU A 116 -11.74 -22.84 -13.80
C GLU A 116 -11.03 -23.48 -15.01
N ARG A 117 -9.70 -23.30 -15.13
CA ARG A 117 -8.91 -23.89 -16.22
C ARG A 117 -8.95 -25.42 -16.17
N LEU A 118 -8.73 -26.00 -14.99
CA LEU A 118 -8.76 -27.46 -14.79
C LEU A 118 -10.16 -28.02 -15.05
N ALA A 119 -11.22 -27.32 -14.60
CA ALA A 119 -12.60 -27.74 -14.86
C ALA A 119 -12.94 -27.74 -16.35
N ASN A 120 -12.47 -26.73 -17.09
CA ASN A 120 -12.67 -26.66 -18.55
C ASN A 120 -11.93 -27.80 -19.26
N LEU A 121 -10.66 -28.06 -18.93
CA LEU A 121 -9.90 -29.18 -19.51
C LEU A 121 -10.57 -30.53 -19.22
N ALA A 122 -11.09 -30.74 -18.01
CA ALA A 122 -11.82 -31.96 -17.66
C ALA A 122 -13.17 -32.09 -18.39
N ALA A 123 -13.83 -30.96 -18.70
CA ALA A 123 -15.04 -30.97 -19.52
C ALA A 123 -14.73 -31.28 -20.99
N GLU A 124 -13.67 -30.69 -21.55
CA GLU A 124 -13.20 -30.95 -22.91
C GLU A 124 -12.79 -32.43 -23.09
N GLN A 125 -12.07 -33.00 -22.12
CA GLN A 125 -11.69 -34.42 -22.16
C GLN A 125 -12.92 -35.34 -22.15
N ARG A 126 -13.90 -35.08 -21.27
CA ARG A 126 -15.14 -35.86 -21.23
C ARG A 126 -15.91 -35.79 -22.54
N ALA A 127 -16.01 -34.60 -23.13
CA ALA A 127 -16.66 -34.43 -24.43
C ALA A 127 -15.93 -35.20 -25.54
N ALA A 128 -14.59 -35.20 -25.54
CA ALA A 128 -13.80 -35.98 -26.50
C ALA A 128 -14.00 -37.49 -26.32
N ASP A 129 -14.03 -37.98 -25.08
CA ASP A 129 -14.24 -39.39 -24.75
C ASP A 129 -15.66 -39.86 -25.15
N GLU A 130 -16.69 -39.02 -24.95
CA GLU A 130 -18.07 -39.30 -25.38
C GLU A 130 -18.17 -39.44 -26.91
N VAL A 131 -17.56 -38.52 -27.67
CA VAL A 131 -17.53 -38.59 -29.14
C VAL A 131 -16.77 -39.82 -29.63
N ALA A 132 -15.64 -40.15 -29.00
CA ALA A 132 -14.88 -41.36 -29.33
C ALA A 132 -15.67 -42.65 -29.02
N GLY A 133 -16.42 -42.66 -27.91
CA GLY A 133 -17.30 -43.74 -27.51
C GLY A 133 -18.45 -43.97 -28.50
N GLN A 134 -19.12 -42.90 -28.93
CA GLN A 134 -20.21 -42.96 -29.92
C GLN A 134 -19.74 -43.52 -31.26
N ARG A 135 -18.59 -43.06 -31.78
CA ARG A 135 -18.01 -43.58 -33.04
C ARG A 135 -17.65 -45.06 -32.97
N ARG A 136 -17.19 -45.56 -31.81
CA ARG A 136 -16.94 -47.01 -31.60
C ARG A 136 -18.21 -47.82 -31.43
N GLY A 137 -19.29 -47.21 -30.92
CA GLY A 137 -20.60 -47.84 -30.81
C GLY A 137 -21.20 -48.12 -32.19
N ASP A 138 -21.22 -47.11 -33.06
CA ASP A 138 -21.74 -47.21 -34.44
C ASP A 138 -20.99 -48.26 -35.28
N ALA A 139 -19.66 -48.29 -35.17
CA ALA A 139 -18.84 -49.27 -35.90
C ALA A 139 -19.06 -50.73 -35.45
N ARG A 140 -19.62 -50.97 -34.25
CA ARG A 140 -19.95 -52.32 -33.75
C ARG A 140 -21.37 -52.75 -34.10
N THR A 141 -22.28 -51.81 -34.32
CA THR A 141 -23.64 -52.11 -34.78
C THR A 141 -23.70 -52.43 -36.27
N ASP A 142 -22.86 -51.80 -37.10
CA ASP A 142 -22.76 -52.12 -38.54
C ASP A 142 -22.16 -53.50 -38.83
N GLY A 143 -21.29 -54.01 -37.94
CA GLY A 143 -20.69 -55.35 -38.09
C GLY A 143 -21.60 -56.52 -37.71
N ARG A 144 -22.85 -56.28 -37.31
CA ARG A 144 -23.79 -57.31 -36.80
C ARG A 144 -25.05 -57.47 -37.66
N GLY A 145 -25.06 -56.93 -38.88
CA GLY A 145 -26.19 -56.97 -39.82
C GLY A 145 -26.10 -58.03 -40.92
N ASP A 146 -24.92 -58.57 -41.23
CA ASP A 146 -24.74 -59.55 -42.32
C ASP A 146 -24.60 -60.98 -41.77
N ASN A 147 -25.73 -61.62 -41.47
CA ASN A 147 -25.89 -63.08 -41.41
C ASN A 147 -27.40 -63.40 -41.41
N LEU A 148 -28.04 -63.24 -42.55
CA LEU A 148 -29.30 -63.90 -42.91
C LEU A 148 -29.17 -64.46 -44.33
#